data_AF-A0A6H5I5U6-F1
#
_entry.id   AF-A0A6H5I5U6-F1
#
_cell.length_a   1.000
_cell.length_b   1.000
_cell.length_c   1.000
_cell.angle_alpha   90.00
_cell.angle_beta   90.00
_cell.angle_gamma   90.00
#
_symmetry.space_group_name_H-M   'P 1'
#
loop_
_entity.id
_entity.type
_entity.pdbx_description
1 polymer ?
#
loop_
_entity_poly.entity_id
_entity_poly.type
_entity_poly.pdbx_seq_one_letter_code
_entity_poly.pdbx_strand_id
1 'polypeptide(L)'
;MTPLHAICRDRIKPFNWHKGMAEKLFDVCDERQQPVRIDARDDSGRTALQLAAKSLRADDVDALLARGADLGPGFVFPKQSNLDEWLGSTSRKESHFVEIKLLLASSVLAICESLERRGAYELSRADDTRTVMRLFLRAGLCETPWLRGCVGRMRELESFAETAKEKQMKPGVSFCDVFWAKGGEKRARKLLSYRDYFEFARGDRLRHHRFLSELMTVHLCEQMGRRFFKRWALEPLQRLTHHTLPWFCYDMIMENGELSNADLWRIFVADERLSS
;
A
#
# COMPACT_ATOMS: atom_id res chain seq x y z
N MET A 1 -0.63 20.27 -21.05
CA MET A 1 -0.55 20.23 -19.55
C MET A 1 -1.71 21.02 -18.90
N THR A 2 -2.31 20.55 -17.79
CA THR A 2 -3.43 21.23 -17.05
C THR A 2 -3.12 21.38 -15.54
N PRO A 3 -3.89 22.15 -14.73
CA PRO A 3 -3.68 22.24 -13.29
C PRO A 3 -3.73 20.87 -12.57
N LEU A 4 -4.63 19.97 -12.98
CA LEU A 4 -4.68 18.60 -12.47
C LEU A 4 -3.36 17.84 -12.72
N HIS A 5 -2.73 18.03 -13.88
CA HIS A 5 -1.42 17.42 -14.16
C HIS A 5 -0.34 17.95 -13.22
N ALA A 6 -0.35 19.25 -12.89
CA ALA A 6 0.61 19.83 -11.95
C ALA A 6 0.42 19.24 -10.55
N ILE A 7 -0.82 19.14 -10.07
CA ILE A 7 -1.15 18.55 -8.77
C ILE A 7 -0.70 17.08 -8.69
N CYS A 8 -0.98 16.30 -9.73
CA CYS A 8 -0.75 14.85 -9.74
C CYS A 8 0.70 14.46 -10.06
N ARG A 9 1.49 15.37 -10.65
CA ARG A 9 2.89 15.12 -11.01
C ARG A 9 3.81 15.07 -9.80
N ASP A 10 3.50 15.83 -8.75
CA ASP A 10 4.32 15.90 -7.56
C ASP A 10 4.31 14.60 -6.80
N ARG A 11 5.47 14.20 -6.30
CA ARG A 11 5.63 13.00 -5.48
C ARG A 11 4.81 13.07 -4.19
N ILE A 12 4.20 11.96 -3.76
CA ILE A 12 3.63 11.87 -2.41
C ILE A 12 4.63 12.27 -1.31
N LYS A 13 4.19 13.09 -0.35
CA LYS A 13 5.02 13.53 0.77
C LYS A 13 4.34 13.21 2.10
N PRO A 14 5.11 12.99 3.17
CA PRO A 14 4.57 12.92 4.51
C PRO A 14 3.96 14.27 4.94
N PHE A 15 3.31 14.30 6.11
CA PHE A 15 2.81 15.53 6.78
C PHE A 15 1.73 16.29 6.02
N ASN A 16 0.89 15.59 5.25
CA ASN A 16 -0.29 16.16 4.58
C ASN A 16 0.00 17.30 3.58
N TRP A 17 1.26 17.54 3.17
CA TRP A 17 1.63 18.65 2.28
C TRP A 17 0.77 18.76 1.00
N HIS A 18 0.27 17.61 0.57
CA HIS A 18 -0.39 17.42 -0.70
C HIS A 18 -1.84 16.91 -0.57
N LYS A 19 -2.37 16.81 0.65
CA LYS A 19 -3.66 16.18 0.92
C LYS A 19 -4.82 16.91 0.24
N GLY A 20 -5.62 16.17 -0.52
CA GLY A 20 -6.88 16.63 -1.12
C GLY A 20 -6.73 17.82 -2.08
N MET A 21 -5.58 17.97 -2.76
CA MET A 21 -5.38 19.10 -3.66
C MET A 21 -6.26 19.02 -4.92
N ALA A 22 -6.45 17.81 -5.48
CA ALA A 22 -7.39 17.63 -6.58
C ALA A 22 -8.83 17.94 -6.16
N GLU A 23 -9.26 17.47 -4.99
CA GLU A 23 -10.60 17.77 -4.42
C GLU A 23 -10.81 19.27 -4.29
N LYS A 24 -9.88 19.99 -3.65
CA LYS A 24 -9.98 21.45 -3.51
C LYS A 24 -10.05 22.18 -4.84
N LEU A 25 -9.27 21.74 -5.83
CA LEU A 25 -9.35 22.32 -7.18
C LEU A 25 -10.75 22.11 -7.76
N PHE A 26 -11.28 20.90 -7.60
CA PHE A 26 -12.60 20.59 -8.08
C PHE A 26 -13.70 21.39 -7.39
N ASP A 27 -13.64 21.55 -6.07
CA ASP A 27 -14.60 22.36 -5.30
C ASP A 27 -14.62 23.82 -5.79
N VAL A 28 -13.44 24.43 -5.98
CA VAL A 28 -13.31 25.79 -6.53
C VAL A 28 -13.87 25.89 -7.95
N CYS A 29 -13.64 24.88 -8.79
CA CYS A 29 -14.19 24.87 -10.14
C CYS A 29 -15.71 24.73 -10.13
N ASP A 30 -16.28 23.90 -9.25
CA ASP A 30 -17.73 23.74 -9.11
C ASP A 30 -18.40 25.02 -8.62
N GLU A 31 -17.82 25.68 -7.60
CA GLU A 31 -18.27 26.99 -7.10
C GLU A 31 -18.30 28.06 -8.20
N ARG A 32 -17.32 28.01 -9.12
CA ARG A 32 -17.20 28.94 -10.25
C ARG A 32 -17.94 28.47 -11.49
N GLN A 33 -18.63 27.33 -11.44
CA GLN A 33 -19.29 26.68 -12.59
C GLN A 33 -18.34 26.49 -13.80
N GLN A 34 -17.07 26.20 -13.52
CA GLN A 34 -16.05 26.00 -14.54
C GLN A 34 -15.88 24.50 -14.83
N PRO A 35 -16.09 24.04 -16.07
CA PRO A 35 -15.92 22.64 -16.40
C PRO A 35 -14.44 22.24 -16.33
N VAL A 36 -14.15 21.16 -15.61
CA VAL A 36 -12.80 20.60 -15.53
C VAL A 36 -12.66 19.46 -16.52
N ARG A 37 -11.68 19.57 -17.43
CA ARG A 37 -11.33 18.48 -18.35
C ARG A 37 -10.48 17.43 -17.63
N ILE A 38 -11.14 16.42 -17.08
CA ILE A 38 -10.52 15.40 -16.21
C ILE A 38 -9.54 14.51 -16.99
N ASP A 39 -9.96 14.00 -18.14
CA ASP A 39 -9.15 13.10 -18.98
C ASP A 39 -8.31 13.83 -20.05
N ALA A 40 -8.05 15.13 -19.82
CA ALA A 40 -7.09 15.85 -20.63
C ALA A 40 -5.73 15.13 -20.57
N ARG A 41 -5.01 15.09 -21.69
CA ARG A 41 -3.68 14.50 -21.77
C ARG A 41 -2.60 15.57 -21.71
N ASP A 42 -1.51 15.29 -21.00
CA ASP A 42 -0.30 16.10 -21.07
C ASP A 42 0.49 15.84 -22.36
N ASP A 43 1.62 16.54 -22.48
CA ASP A 43 2.46 16.52 -23.66
C ASP A 43 3.16 15.16 -23.85
N SER A 44 3.11 14.28 -22.84
CA SER A 44 3.53 12.88 -22.90
C SER A 44 2.35 11.91 -23.12
N GLY A 45 1.16 12.43 -23.43
CA GLY A 45 -0.04 11.65 -23.66
C GLY A 45 -0.68 11.07 -22.40
N ARG A 46 -0.29 11.53 -21.19
CA ARG A 46 -0.77 10.96 -19.92
C ARG A 46 -1.94 11.75 -19.35
N THR A 47 -2.89 11.07 -18.73
CA THR A 47 -3.96 11.72 -17.95
C THR A 47 -3.47 12.09 -16.55
N ALA A 48 -4.24 12.96 -15.86
CA ALA A 48 -3.99 13.27 -14.45
C ALA A 48 -4.04 12.01 -13.56
N LEU A 49 -4.94 11.05 -13.87
CA LEU A 49 -5.09 9.80 -13.13
C LEU A 49 -3.83 8.92 -13.23
N GLN A 50 -3.25 8.81 -14.43
CA GLN A 50 -2.00 8.08 -14.63
C GLN A 50 -0.84 8.73 -13.88
N LEU A 51 -0.77 10.06 -13.84
CA LEU A 51 0.22 10.78 -13.04
C LEU A 51 0.01 10.56 -11.54
N ALA A 52 -1.22 10.63 -11.05
CA ALA A 52 -1.53 10.44 -9.64
C ALA A 52 -1.16 9.03 -9.16
N ALA A 53 -1.50 8.00 -9.96
CA ALA A 53 -1.11 6.63 -9.68
C ALA A 53 0.41 6.47 -9.68
N LYS A 54 1.12 7.00 -10.68
CA LYS A 54 2.59 6.96 -10.78
C LYS A 54 3.26 7.65 -9.59
N SER A 55 2.69 8.75 -9.11
CA SER A 55 3.18 9.51 -7.96
C SER A 55 2.75 8.94 -6.61
N LEU A 56 2.02 7.81 -6.61
CA LEU A 56 1.44 7.15 -5.45
C LEU A 56 0.60 8.11 -4.58
N ARG A 57 -0.27 8.89 -5.23
CA ARG A 57 -1.16 9.86 -4.57
C ARG A 57 -2.57 9.31 -4.48
N ALA A 58 -2.81 8.43 -3.50
CA ALA A 58 -4.12 7.77 -3.35
C ALA A 58 -5.29 8.76 -3.22
N ASP A 59 -5.12 9.90 -2.54
CA ASP A 59 -6.15 10.96 -2.45
C ASP A 59 -6.57 11.49 -3.82
N ASP A 60 -5.60 11.85 -4.66
CA ASP A 60 -5.92 12.44 -5.95
C ASP A 60 -6.43 11.37 -6.92
N VAL A 61 -5.99 10.11 -6.79
CA VAL A 61 -6.62 8.97 -7.48
C VAL A 61 -8.09 8.88 -7.09
N ASP A 62 -8.41 8.88 -5.80
CA ASP A 62 -9.79 8.80 -5.31
C ASP A 62 -10.64 9.96 -5.82
N ALA A 63 -10.11 11.19 -5.74
CA ALA A 63 -10.78 12.40 -6.21
C ALA A 63 -11.04 12.37 -7.72
N LEU A 64 -10.04 11.96 -8.52
CA LEU A 64 -10.17 11.84 -9.97
C LEU A 64 -11.21 10.78 -10.35
N LEU A 65 -11.15 9.61 -9.72
CA LEU A 65 -12.14 8.55 -9.92
C LEU A 65 -13.54 8.99 -9.48
N ALA A 66 -13.66 9.74 -8.37
CA ALA A 66 -14.92 10.34 -7.91
C ALA A 66 -15.55 11.25 -8.95
N ARG A 67 -14.74 11.96 -9.73
CA ARG A 67 -15.19 12.82 -10.83
C ARG A 67 -15.38 12.09 -12.16
N GLY A 68 -15.20 10.77 -12.21
CA GLY A 68 -15.41 9.96 -13.40
C GLY A 68 -14.23 9.91 -14.35
N ALA A 69 -13.00 10.09 -13.85
CA ALA A 69 -11.78 9.87 -14.64
C ALA A 69 -11.79 8.46 -15.25
N ASP A 70 -11.42 8.40 -16.53
CA ASP A 70 -11.50 7.18 -17.32
C ASP A 70 -10.39 6.18 -16.93
N LEU A 71 -10.82 4.94 -16.64
CA LEU A 71 -9.96 3.77 -16.40
C LEU A 71 -9.83 2.89 -17.64
N GLY A 72 -10.22 3.40 -18.81
CA GLY A 72 -10.23 2.69 -20.08
C GLY A 72 -8.90 2.02 -20.43
N PRO A 73 -8.85 1.24 -21.53
CA PRO A 73 -7.75 0.31 -21.84
C PRO A 73 -6.36 0.94 -21.94
N GLY A 74 -6.27 2.28 -22.01
CA GLY A 74 -5.02 3.03 -21.98
C GLY A 74 -4.47 3.35 -20.57
N PHE A 75 -5.18 3.05 -19.48
CA PHE A 75 -4.60 3.21 -18.14
C PHE A 75 -3.48 2.19 -17.93
N VAL A 76 -2.33 2.67 -17.47
CA VAL A 76 -1.14 1.86 -17.21
C VAL A 76 -0.78 2.03 -15.74
N PHE A 77 -0.77 0.92 -15.01
CA PHE A 77 -0.33 0.90 -13.62
C PHE A 77 1.12 1.39 -13.51
N PRO A 78 1.52 1.99 -12.37
CA PRO A 78 2.91 2.37 -12.15
C PRO A 78 3.86 1.20 -12.41
N LYS A 79 4.94 1.44 -13.15
CA LYS A 79 5.96 0.41 -13.41
C LYS A 79 6.94 0.33 -12.24
N GLN A 80 7.60 -0.82 -12.10
CA GLN A 80 8.64 -1.02 -11.09
C GLN A 80 9.73 0.07 -11.14
N SER A 81 10.15 0.52 -12.33
CA SER A 81 11.18 1.55 -12.47
C SER A 81 10.79 2.87 -11.81
N ASN A 82 9.49 3.21 -11.81
CA ASN A 82 9.00 4.39 -11.12
C ASN A 82 9.17 4.22 -9.60
N LEU A 83 8.82 3.05 -9.07
CA LEU A 83 8.97 2.75 -7.64
C LEU A 83 10.45 2.67 -7.20
N ASP A 84 11.33 2.20 -8.08
CA ASP A 84 12.77 2.13 -7.80
C ASP A 84 13.41 3.53 -7.75
N GLU A 85 13.02 4.43 -8.66
CA GLU A 85 13.44 5.84 -8.63
C GLU A 85 13.06 6.48 -7.29
N TRP A 86 11.87 6.15 -6.78
CA TRP A 86 11.41 6.57 -5.46
C TRP A 86 12.31 6.06 -4.35
N LEU A 87 12.48 4.74 -4.23
CA LEU A 87 13.28 4.12 -3.18
C LEU A 87 14.76 4.54 -3.22
N GLY A 88 15.30 4.81 -4.41
CA GLY A 88 16.68 5.25 -4.58
C GLY A 88 16.92 6.73 -4.27
N SER A 89 15.92 7.58 -4.49
CA SER A 89 16.02 9.02 -4.24
C SER A 89 15.89 9.43 -2.77
N THR A 90 15.22 8.60 -1.96
CA THR A 90 15.15 8.80 -0.51
C THR A 90 16.49 8.40 0.11
N SER A 91 17.34 9.37 0.40
CA SER A 91 18.62 9.07 1.05
C SER A 91 18.38 8.49 2.45
N ARG A 92 19.17 7.49 2.87
CA ARG A 92 19.21 6.97 4.27
C ARG A 92 19.48 8.06 5.34
N LYS A 93 19.80 9.28 4.90
CA LYS A 93 20.12 10.44 5.75
C LYS A 93 18.88 11.27 6.11
N GLU A 94 17.74 11.09 5.44
CA GLU A 94 16.51 11.80 5.80
C GLU A 94 15.91 11.24 7.10
N SER A 95 15.50 12.14 7.99
CA SER A 95 14.86 11.83 9.28
C SER A 95 13.55 11.06 9.15
N HIS A 96 12.94 11.04 7.96
CA HIS A 96 11.60 10.48 7.69
C HIS A 96 11.61 9.27 6.76
N PHE A 97 12.79 8.68 6.53
CA PHE A 97 12.96 7.59 5.57
C PHE A 97 12.07 6.38 5.85
N VAL A 98 11.85 6.08 7.13
CA VAL A 98 11.08 4.90 7.57
C VAL A 98 9.58 5.14 7.36
N GLU A 99 9.08 6.31 7.74
CA GLU A 99 7.67 6.71 7.60
C GLU A 99 7.26 6.77 6.13
N ILE A 100 8.16 7.20 5.25
CA ILE A 100 7.92 7.20 3.79
C ILE A 100 7.66 5.78 3.28
N LYS A 101 8.31 4.74 3.79
CA LYS A 101 8.06 3.37 3.34
C LYS A 101 6.65 2.90 3.65
N LEU A 102 6.15 3.14 4.87
CA LEU A 102 4.76 2.83 5.22
C LEU A 102 3.78 3.61 4.35
N LEU A 103 4.08 4.88 4.09
CA LEU A 103 3.25 5.74 3.24
C LEU A 103 3.17 5.20 1.81
N LEU A 104 4.30 4.80 1.22
CA LEU A 104 4.36 4.21 -0.12
C LEU A 104 3.58 2.88 -0.20
N ALA A 105 3.80 1.99 0.77
CA ALA A 105 3.17 0.67 0.82
C ALA A 105 1.65 0.76 1.02
N SER A 106 1.20 1.62 1.93
CA SER A 106 -0.22 1.84 2.16
C SER A 106 -0.88 2.55 0.98
N SER A 107 -0.20 3.53 0.38
CA SER A 107 -0.71 4.26 -0.79
C SER A 107 -0.91 3.35 -1.99
N VAL A 108 0.07 2.50 -2.34
CA VAL A 108 -0.07 1.62 -3.50
C VAL A 108 -1.24 0.65 -3.32
N LEU A 109 -1.44 0.10 -2.11
CA LEU A 109 -2.56 -0.80 -1.81
C LEU A 109 -3.91 -0.06 -1.80
N ALA A 110 -3.95 1.18 -1.30
CA ALA A 110 -5.15 2.01 -1.36
C ALA A 110 -5.53 2.34 -2.81
N ILE A 111 -4.54 2.65 -3.67
CA ILE A 111 -4.75 2.84 -5.11
C ILE A 111 -5.30 1.56 -5.73
N CYS A 112 -4.70 0.40 -5.46
CA CYS A 112 -5.20 -0.90 -5.95
C CYS A 112 -6.69 -1.08 -5.59
N GLU A 113 -7.04 -0.86 -4.32
CA GLU A 113 -8.41 -1.01 -3.83
C GLU A 113 -9.38 -0.04 -4.52
N SER A 114 -8.96 1.20 -4.76
CA SER A 114 -9.78 2.20 -5.43
C SER A 114 -9.98 1.95 -6.92
N LEU A 115 -8.96 1.42 -7.60
CA LEU A 115 -9.07 0.97 -8.98
C LEU A 115 -10.04 -0.22 -9.10
N GLU A 116 -9.90 -1.23 -8.24
CA GLU A 116 -10.78 -2.41 -8.22
C GLU A 116 -12.23 -2.04 -7.88
N ARG A 117 -12.46 -1.12 -6.93
CA ARG A 117 -13.81 -0.69 -6.51
C ARG A 117 -14.61 -0.05 -7.65
N ARG A 118 -13.94 0.60 -8.61
CA ARG A 118 -14.60 1.19 -9.79
C ARG A 118 -15.03 0.14 -10.82
N GLY A 119 -14.60 -1.12 -10.66
CA GLY A 119 -15.05 -2.27 -11.47
C GLY A 119 -14.46 -2.36 -12.88
N ALA A 120 -13.84 -1.29 -13.38
CA ALA A 120 -13.26 -1.23 -14.74
C ALA A 120 -11.79 -1.70 -14.79
N TYR A 121 -11.13 -1.86 -13.64
CA TYR A 121 -9.72 -2.26 -13.55
C TYR A 121 -9.57 -3.56 -12.77
N GLU A 122 -9.07 -4.60 -13.44
CA GLU A 122 -8.76 -5.88 -12.80
C GLU A 122 -7.27 -5.97 -12.51
N LEU A 123 -6.92 -6.03 -11.23
CA LEU A 123 -5.52 -6.12 -10.77
C LEU A 123 -4.87 -7.50 -11.05
N SER A 124 -5.51 -8.37 -11.83
CA SER A 124 -5.07 -9.73 -12.16
C SER A 124 -3.97 -9.81 -13.20
N ARG A 125 -3.52 -8.67 -13.74
CA ARG A 125 -2.30 -8.63 -14.53
C ARG A 125 -1.12 -8.98 -13.63
N ALA A 126 -0.47 -10.11 -13.92
CA ALA A 126 0.69 -10.60 -13.17
C ALA A 126 1.73 -9.50 -12.95
N ASP A 127 1.95 -8.62 -13.94
CA ASP A 127 2.89 -7.50 -13.86
C ASP A 127 2.54 -6.45 -12.79
N ASP A 128 1.25 -6.11 -12.61
CA ASP A 128 0.82 -5.11 -11.63
C ASP A 128 0.97 -5.68 -10.22
N THR A 129 0.48 -6.90 -10.03
CA THR A 129 0.63 -7.66 -8.79
C THR A 129 2.11 -7.81 -8.43
N ARG A 130 2.94 -8.17 -9.42
CA ARG A 130 4.38 -8.28 -9.25
C ARG A 130 5.01 -6.96 -8.83
N THR A 131 4.56 -5.86 -9.41
CA THR A 131 5.06 -4.51 -9.08
C THR A 131 4.72 -4.13 -7.64
N VAL A 132 3.49 -4.39 -7.19
CA VAL A 132 3.08 -4.14 -5.79
C VAL A 132 3.88 -5.00 -4.82
N MET A 133 3.98 -6.32 -5.04
CA MET A 133 4.72 -7.21 -4.14
C MET A 133 6.21 -6.84 -4.09
N ARG A 134 6.81 -6.56 -5.26
CA ARG A 134 8.23 -6.21 -5.35
C ARG A 134 8.55 -4.88 -4.66
N LEU A 135 7.62 -3.92 -4.58
CA LEU A 135 7.78 -2.72 -3.76
C LEU A 135 8.04 -3.08 -2.30
N PHE A 136 7.22 -3.96 -1.71
CA PHE A 136 7.36 -4.38 -0.31
C PHE A 136 8.73 -5.04 -0.08
N LEU A 137 9.10 -5.96 -0.99
CA LEU A 137 10.37 -6.68 -0.89
C LEU A 137 11.57 -5.72 -0.98
N ARG A 138 11.60 -4.82 -1.97
CA ARG A 138 12.72 -3.88 -2.18
C ARG A 138 12.80 -2.81 -1.09
N ALA A 139 11.67 -2.42 -0.52
CA ALA A 139 11.63 -1.52 0.62
C ALA A 139 12.01 -2.21 1.96
N GLY A 140 12.13 -3.54 1.98
CA GLY A 140 12.41 -4.31 3.19
C GLY A 140 11.23 -4.33 4.16
N LEU A 141 10.00 -4.40 3.64
CA LEU A 141 8.74 -4.29 4.39
C LEU A 141 8.07 -5.63 4.69
N CYS A 142 8.78 -6.73 4.49
CA CYS A 142 8.33 -8.06 4.89
C CYS A 142 9.03 -8.47 6.18
N GLU A 143 8.29 -9.13 7.06
CA GLU A 143 8.84 -9.62 8.32
C GLU A 143 9.94 -10.65 8.12
N THR A 144 10.91 -10.63 9.03
CA THR A 144 11.87 -11.71 9.22
C THR A 144 11.57 -12.43 10.54
N PRO A 145 11.98 -13.70 10.72
CA PRO A 145 11.82 -14.41 11.98
C PRO A 145 12.39 -13.63 13.18
N TRP A 146 13.52 -12.94 12.95
CA TRP A 146 14.13 -12.08 13.96
C TRP A 146 13.24 -10.89 14.34
N LEU A 147 12.72 -10.15 13.35
CA LEU A 147 11.83 -8.99 13.60
C LEU A 147 10.57 -9.42 14.35
N ARG A 148 9.97 -10.56 13.98
CA ARG A 148 8.79 -11.10 14.67
C ARG A 148 9.07 -11.42 16.14
N GLY A 149 10.23 -12.00 16.42
CA GLY A 149 10.68 -12.23 17.80
C GLY A 149 10.86 -10.92 18.57
N CYS A 150 11.35 -9.86 17.92
CA CYS A 150 11.45 -8.53 18.51
C CYS A 150 10.07 -7.90 18.79
N VAL A 151 9.11 -8.02 17.87
CA VAL A 151 7.73 -7.52 18.05
C VAL A 151 7.15 -8.07 19.34
N GLY A 152 7.24 -9.38 19.60
CA GLY A 152 6.71 -9.98 20.83
C GLY A 152 7.22 -9.33 22.12
N ARG A 153 8.48 -8.89 22.14
CA ARG A 153 9.12 -8.23 23.30
C ARG A 153 8.76 -6.75 23.43
N MET A 154 8.26 -6.09 22.39
CA MET A 154 7.94 -4.65 22.50
C MET A 154 6.80 -4.36 23.47
N ARG A 155 5.93 -5.34 23.74
CA ARG A 155 4.83 -5.18 24.71
C ARG A 155 5.36 -4.90 26.13
N GLU A 156 6.57 -5.34 26.42
CA GLU A 156 7.24 -5.19 27.72
C GLU A 156 7.97 -3.84 27.84
N LEU A 157 8.09 -3.09 26.74
CA LEU A 157 8.70 -1.76 26.75
C LEU A 157 7.67 -0.72 27.19
N GLU A 158 7.80 -0.25 28.43
CA GLU A 158 6.88 0.71 29.06
C GLU A 158 6.69 1.99 28.22
N SER A 159 7.78 2.59 27.74
CA SER A 159 7.77 3.80 26.90
C SER A 159 7.02 3.62 25.57
N PHE A 160 7.01 2.38 25.04
CA PHE A 160 6.27 2.05 23.83
C PHE A 160 4.80 1.82 24.13
N ALA A 161 4.49 1.09 25.20
CA ALA A 161 3.12 0.73 25.56
C ALA A 161 2.24 1.96 25.82
N GLU A 162 2.79 3.02 26.42
CA GLU A 162 2.08 4.29 26.62
C GLU A 162 1.83 5.01 25.29
N THR A 163 2.88 5.21 24.51
CA THR A 163 2.79 5.94 23.24
C THR A 163 1.90 5.23 22.22
N ALA A 164 1.89 3.90 22.23
CA ALA A 164 1.05 3.09 21.34
C ALA A 164 -0.44 3.17 21.71
N LYS A 165 -0.80 3.35 22.99
CA LYS A 165 -2.20 3.49 23.44
C LYS A 165 -2.83 4.80 23.01
N GLU A 166 -2.04 5.87 22.97
CA GLU A 166 -2.51 7.20 22.57
C GLU A 166 -2.76 7.31 21.06
N LYS A 167 -2.13 6.45 20.27
CA LYS A 167 -2.26 6.46 18.81
C LYS A 167 -3.52 5.73 18.37
N GLN A 168 -4.36 6.45 17.62
CA GLN A 168 -5.48 5.86 16.90
C GLN A 168 -5.11 5.65 15.43
N MET A 169 -5.55 4.53 14.86
CA MET A 169 -5.48 4.28 13.41
C MET A 169 -6.62 5.01 12.71
N LYS A 170 -7.83 4.83 13.25
CA LYS A 170 -9.06 5.54 12.89
C LYS A 170 -9.89 5.77 14.16
N PRO A 171 -10.91 6.64 14.15
CA PRO A 171 -11.78 6.83 15.31
C PRO A 171 -12.30 5.49 15.86
N GLY A 172 -12.04 5.22 17.14
CA GLY A 172 -12.47 3.98 17.81
C GLY A 172 -11.60 2.74 17.57
N VAL A 173 -10.51 2.82 16.79
CA VAL A 173 -9.55 1.71 16.63
C VAL A 173 -8.15 2.20 17.01
N SER A 174 -7.62 1.66 18.11
CA SER A 174 -6.28 2.00 18.56
C SER A 174 -5.22 1.33 17.70
N PHE A 175 -4.01 1.89 17.72
CA PHE A 175 -2.83 1.28 17.11
C PHE A 175 -2.57 -0.12 17.69
N CYS A 176 -2.69 -0.27 19.01
CA CYS A 176 -2.52 -1.54 19.72
C CYS A 176 -3.51 -2.62 19.26
N ASP A 177 -4.77 -2.28 18.95
CA ASP A 177 -5.78 -3.25 18.49
C ASP A 177 -5.37 -3.96 17.20
N VAL A 178 -4.59 -3.27 16.37
CA VAL A 178 -4.11 -3.74 15.08
C VAL A 178 -2.73 -4.37 15.22
N PHE A 179 -1.82 -3.67 15.89
CA PHE A 179 -0.43 -4.11 16.07
C PHE A 179 -0.32 -5.42 16.85
N TRP A 180 -1.23 -5.67 17.82
CA TRP A 180 -1.20 -6.88 18.64
C TRP A 180 -2.29 -7.90 18.31
N ALA A 181 -2.94 -7.76 17.14
CA ALA A 181 -4.06 -8.61 16.77
C ALA A 181 -3.64 -10.10 16.69
N LYS A 182 -4.00 -10.90 17.71
CA LYS A 182 -3.96 -12.37 17.62
C LYS A 182 -4.89 -12.83 16.49
N GLY A 183 -4.37 -13.62 15.56
CA GLY A 183 -5.05 -13.98 14.30
C GLY A 183 -4.71 -13.06 13.12
N GLY A 184 -3.79 -12.11 13.31
CA GLY A 184 -3.15 -11.32 12.26
C GLY A 184 -4.11 -10.52 11.37
N GLU A 185 -3.88 -10.62 10.06
CA GLU A 185 -4.59 -9.93 8.98
C GLU A 185 -6.12 -10.07 9.04
N LYS A 186 -6.68 -11.22 9.44
CA LYS A 186 -8.15 -11.41 9.45
C LYS A 186 -8.86 -10.42 10.39
N ARG A 187 -8.25 -10.14 11.54
CA ARG A 187 -8.79 -9.17 12.50
C ARG A 187 -8.48 -7.75 12.03
N ALA A 188 -7.24 -7.49 11.58
CA ALA A 188 -6.84 -6.19 11.07
C ALA A 188 -7.71 -5.73 9.88
N ARG A 189 -8.06 -6.64 8.95
CA ARG A 189 -8.93 -6.37 7.80
C ARG A 189 -10.37 -6.06 8.16
N LYS A 190 -10.90 -6.68 9.23
CA LYS A 190 -12.23 -6.31 9.75
C LYS A 190 -12.22 -4.91 10.35
N LEU A 191 -11.06 -4.49 10.87
CA LEU A 191 -10.90 -3.23 11.56
C LEU A 191 -10.49 -2.09 10.62
N LEU A 192 -9.70 -2.33 9.57
CA LEU A 192 -9.10 -1.30 8.74
C LEU A 192 -9.12 -1.64 7.24
N SER A 193 -9.38 -0.60 6.45
CA SER A 193 -9.11 -0.54 5.00
C SER A 193 -7.66 -0.11 4.74
N TYR A 194 -7.16 -0.27 3.50
CA TYR A 194 -5.84 0.26 3.15
C TYR A 194 -5.79 1.78 3.25
N ARG A 195 -6.92 2.44 3.01
CA ARG A 195 -7.10 3.88 3.21
C ARG A 195 -6.83 4.30 4.66
N ASP A 196 -7.27 3.52 5.64
CA ASP A 196 -7.03 3.83 7.05
C ASP A 196 -5.53 3.76 7.39
N TYR A 197 -4.80 2.75 6.88
CA TYR A 197 -3.35 2.69 7.01
C TYR A 197 -2.66 3.89 6.33
N PHE A 198 -3.17 4.31 5.17
CA PHE A 198 -2.65 5.43 4.41
C PHE A 198 -2.82 6.78 5.13
N GLU A 199 -3.99 7.04 5.71
CA GLU A 199 -4.23 8.21 6.55
C GLU A 199 -3.34 8.18 7.81
N PHE A 200 -3.20 7.01 8.44
CA PHE A 200 -2.34 6.83 9.60
C PHE A 200 -0.85 7.12 9.29
N ALA A 201 -0.32 6.56 8.20
CA ALA A 201 1.07 6.70 7.78
C ALA A 201 1.47 8.16 7.49
N ARG A 202 0.51 8.96 7.04
CA ARG A 202 0.72 10.36 6.67
C ARG A 202 0.77 11.30 7.87
N GLY A 203 0.14 10.91 8.99
CA GLY A 203 -0.07 11.73 10.18
C GLY A 203 1.10 11.81 11.16
N ASP A 204 2.33 11.51 10.74
CA ASP A 204 3.54 11.54 11.57
C ASP A 204 3.49 10.67 12.84
N ARG A 205 2.64 9.65 12.85
CA ARG A 205 2.29 8.94 14.07
C ARG A 205 3.34 7.94 14.52
N LEU A 206 4.34 7.60 13.70
CA LEU A 206 5.35 6.57 14.02
C LEU A 206 6.74 7.13 14.36
N ARG A 207 6.88 8.45 14.57
CA ARG A 207 8.15 9.05 15.01
C ARG A 207 8.56 8.53 16.37
N HIS A 208 9.60 7.71 16.37
CA HIS A 208 10.27 7.14 17.52
C HIS A 208 11.77 7.06 17.24
N HIS A 209 12.54 6.45 18.14
CA HIS A 209 13.92 6.07 17.80
C HIS A 209 13.92 5.19 16.54
N ARG A 210 14.83 5.46 15.60
CA ARG A 210 14.90 4.87 14.25
C ARG A 210 14.59 3.37 14.22
N PHE A 211 15.18 2.61 15.15
CA PHE A 211 14.97 1.17 15.25
C PHE A 211 13.51 0.76 15.53
N LEU A 212 12.85 1.43 16.47
CA LEU A 212 11.45 1.14 16.81
C LEU A 212 10.53 1.52 15.65
N SER A 213 10.79 2.67 15.00
CA SER A 213 10.05 3.09 13.80
C SER A 213 10.14 2.06 12.68
N GLU A 214 11.34 1.51 12.43
CA GLU A 214 11.56 0.52 11.39
C GLU A 214 10.80 -0.78 11.70
N LEU A 215 10.95 -1.27 12.93
CA LEU A 215 10.26 -2.48 13.36
C LEU A 215 8.73 -2.34 13.26
N MET A 216 8.17 -1.24 13.74
CA MET A 216 6.73 -0.99 13.64
C MET A 216 6.26 -0.92 12.19
N THR A 217 7.03 -0.23 11.34
CA THR A 217 6.71 -0.06 9.92
C THR A 217 6.67 -1.41 9.21
N VAL A 218 7.68 -2.25 9.42
CA VAL A 218 7.72 -3.59 8.83
C VAL A 218 6.58 -4.45 9.33
N HIS A 219 6.31 -4.44 10.64
CA HIS A 219 5.21 -5.23 11.21
C HIS A 219 3.84 -4.82 10.65
N LEU A 220 3.55 -3.51 10.60
CA LEU A 220 2.30 -3.00 10.02
C LEU A 220 2.20 -3.33 8.53
N CYS A 221 3.29 -3.22 7.77
CA CYS A 221 3.30 -3.58 6.36
C CYS A 221 3.11 -5.08 6.14
N GLU A 222 3.67 -5.93 7.00
CA GLU A 222 3.43 -7.36 6.99
C GLU A 222 1.94 -7.65 7.19
N GLN A 223 1.32 -7.10 8.23
CA GLN A 223 -0.11 -7.27 8.52
C GLN A 223 -1.02 -6.74 7.40
N MET A 224 -0.75 -5.53 6.93
CA MET A 224 -1.51 -4.86 5.88
C MET A 224 -1.40 -5.62 4.55
N GLY A 225 -0.18 -5.93 4.11
CA GLY A 225 0.07 -6.59 2.83
C GLY A 225 -0.42 -8.04 2.81
N ARG A 226 -0.53 -8.71 3.95
CA ARG A 226 -0.80 -10.16 4.02
C ARG A 226 -2.01 -10.60 3.20
N ARG A 227 -3.10 -9.84 3.20
CA ARG A 227 -4.30 -10.15 2.39
C ARG A 227 -3.96 -10.20 0.91
N PHE A 228 -3.27 -9.16 0.44
CA PHE A 228 -2.85 -9.01 -0.94
C PHE A 228 -1.94 -10.16 -1.35
N PHE A 229 -0.94 -10.46 -0.53
CA PHE A 229 0.02 -11.52 -0.82
C PHE A 229 -0.62 -12.91 -0.83
N LYS A 230 -1.49 -13.22 0.13
CA LYS A 230 -2.23 -14.49 0.17
C LYS A 230 -3.10 -14.67 -1.08
N ARG A 231 -3.85 -13.63 -1.47
CA ARG A 231 -4.73 -13.66 -2.66
C ARG A 231 -3.96 -14.12 -3.90
N TRP A 232 -2.75 -13.61 -4.08
CA TRP A 232 -1.94 -13.89 -5.27
C TRP A 232 -1.04 -15.11 -5.16
N ALA A 233 -0.70 -15.55 -3.95
CA ALA A 233 0.12 -16.74 -3.76
C ALA A 233 -0.68 -18.06 -3.72
N LEU A 234 -2.01 -18.00 -3.51
CA LEU A 234 -2.85 -19.19 -3.31
C LEU A 234 -2.89 -20.09 -4.54
N GLU A 235 -3.22 -19.53 -5.69
CA GLU A 235 -3.33 -20.29 -6.93
C GLU A 235 -1.96 -20.83 -7.40
N PRO A 236 -0.86 -20.04 -7.37
CA PRO A 236 0.49 -20.57 -7.56
C PRO A 236 0.84 -21.75 -6.64
N LEU A 237 0.50 -21.69 -5.34
CA LEU A 237 0.75 -22.79 -4.42
C LEU A 237 -0.01 -24.06 -4.82
N GLN A 238 -1.26 -23.92 -5.23
CA GLN A 238 -2.09 -25.03 -5.68
C GLN A 238 -1.51 -25.68 -6.94
N ARG A 239 -1.07 -24.87 -7.92
CA ARG A 239 -0.40 -25.36 -9.13
C ARG A 239 0.92 -26.05 -8.84
N LEU A 240 1.79 -25.43 -8.03
CA LEU A 240 3.10 -25.98 -7.63
C LEU A 240 3.01 -27.32 -6.92
N THR A 241 1.90 -27.56 -6.23
CA THR A 241 1.63 -28.82 -5.52
C THR A 241 0.73 -29.77 -6.32
N HIS A 242 0.44 -29.45 -7.59
CA HIS A 242 -0.45 -30.21 -8.47
C HIS A 242 -1.82 -30.52 -7.86
N HIS A 243 -2.37 -29.60 -7.05
CA HIS A 243 -3.64 -29.76 -6.36
C HIS A 243 -3.73 -31.03 -5.49
N THR A 244 -2.58 -31.55 -5.03
CA THR A 244 -2.52 -32.83 -4.28
C THR A 244 -3.04 -32.71 -2.85
N LEU A 245 -3.14 -31.50 -2.31
CA LEU A 245 -3.64 -31.26 -0.96
C LEU A 245 -5.15 -30.91 -0.99
N PRO A 246 -5.93 -31.34 0.01
CA PRO A 246 -7.29 -30.84 0.18
C PRO A 246 -7.35 -29.31 0.31
N TRP A 247 -8.44 -28.69 -0.14
CA TRP A 247 -8.58 -27.22 -0.17
C TRP A 247 -8.31 -26.55 1.20
N PHE A 248 -8.75 -27.17 2.29
CA PHE A 248 -8.57 -26.65 3.65
C PHE A 248 -7.10 -26.65 4.10
N CYS A 249 -6.25 -27.51 3.52
CA CYS A 249 -4.82 -27.53 3.80
C CYS A 249 -4.12 -26.31 3.21
N TYR A 250 -4.54 -25.84 2.02
CA TYR A 250 -4.00 -24.61 1.45
C TYR A 250 -4.33 -23.41 2.32
N ASP A 251 -5.58 -23.32 2.79
CA ASP A 251 -5.97 -22.30 3.76
C ASP A 251 -5.10 -22.39 5.01
N MET A 252 -4.90 -23.59 5.56
CA MET A 252 -4.07 -23.77 6.76
C MET A 252 -2.61 -23.35 6.53
N ILE A 253 -2.02 -23.66 5.37
CA ILE A 253 -0.65 -23.25 5.03
C ILE A 253 -0.57 -21.73 4.90
N MET A 254 -1.52 -21.11 4.19
CA MET A 254 -1.55 -19.66 3.99
C MET A 254 -1.84 -18.88 5.28
N GLU A 255 -2.64 -19.47 6.16
CA GLU A 255 -2.97 -18.94 7.49
C GLU A 255 -1.92 -19.28 8.55
N ASN A 256 -1.01 -20.21 8.27
CA ASN A 256 0.08 -20.51 9.18
C ASN A 256 0.90 -19.22 9.36
N GLY A 257 1.03 -18.80 10.62
CA GLY A 257 1.73 -17.57 10.97
C GLY A 257 3.16 -17.57 10.45
N GLU A 258 3.76 -18.74 10.25
CA GLU A 258 5.17 -18.94 9.88
C GLU A 258 5.57 -18.35 8.53
N LEU A 259 4.70 -18.38 7.51
CA LEU A 259 5.02 -17.78 6.21
C LEU A 259 4.93 -16.25 6.30
N SER A 260 6.01 -15.57 5.91
CA SER A 260 6.03 -14.13 5.72
C SER A 260 5.49 -13.74 4.34
N ASN A 261 5.19 -12.46 4.12
CA ASN A 261 4.89 -11.93 2.80
C ASN A 261 6.04 -12.16 1.81
N ALA A 262 7.30 -12.21 2.28
CA ALA A 262 8.42 -12.56 1.43
C ALA A 262 8.37 -14.02 0.96
N ASP A 263 7.89 -14.94 1.78
CA ASP A 263 7.68 -16.34 1.41
C ASP A 263 6.52 -16.50 0.43
N LEU A 264 5.42 -15.78 0.66
CA LEU A 264 4.28 -15.73 -0.26
C LEU A 264 4.68 -15.18 -1.64
N TRP A 265 5.57 -14.18 -1.68
CA TRP A 265 6.18 -13.71 -2.91
C TRP A 265 7.01 -14.78 -3.61
N ARG A 266 7.82 -15.55 -2.88
CA ARG A 266 8.63 -16.65 -3.46
C ARG A 266 7.73 -17.70 -4.11
N ILE A 267 6.62 -18.04 -3.47
CA ILE A 267 5.60 -18.95 -4.02
C ILE A 267 5.03 -18.36 -5.32
N PHE A 268 4.63 -17.08 -5.31
CA PHE A 268 4.08 -16.40 -6.48
C PHE A 268 5.02 -16.46 -7.69
N VAL A 269 6.31 -16.13 -7.53
CA VAL A 269 7.26 -16.13 -8.67
C VAL A 269 7.78 -17.50 -9.06
N ALA A 270 7.69 -18.51 -8.19
CA ALA A 270 8.15 -19.86 -8.50
C ALA A 270 7.28 -20.51 -9.59
N ASP A 271 5.98 -20.28 -9.53
CA ASP A 271 5.01 -20.76 -10.52
C ASP A 271 5.17 -20.11 -11.89
N GLU A 272 5.51 -18.81 -11.94
CA GLU A 272 5.78 -18.10 -13.20
C GLU A 272 6.94 -18.71 -13.98
N ARG A 273 7.95 -19.26 -13.29
CA ARG A 273 9.12 -19.89 -13.91
C ARG A 273 8.86 -21.30 -14.45
N LEU A 274 7.79 -21.95 -13.97
CA LEU A 274 7.37 -23.27 -14.47
C LEU A 274 6.42 -23.14 -15.67
N SER A 275 5.82 -21.97 -15.85
CA SER A 275 4.90 -21.65 -16.95
C SER A 275 5.58 -20.97 -18.15
N SER A 276 6.89 -20.68 -18.05
CA SER A 276 7.74 -20.04 -19.07
C SER A 276 8.71 -21.02 -19.70
#